data_AF-A0AAV4T4R3-F1
#
_entry.id   AF-A0AAV4T4R3-F1
#
_cell.length_a   1.000
_cell.length_b   1.000
_cell.length_c   1.000
_cell.angle_alpha   90.00
_cell.angle_beta   90.00
_cell.angle_gamma   90.00
#
_symmetry.space_group_name_H-M   'P 1'
#
loop_
_entity.id
_entity.type
_entity.pdbx_description
1 polymer ?
#
loop_
_entity_poly.entity_id
_entity_poly.type
_entity_poly.pdbx_seq_one_letter_code
_entity_poly.pdbx_strand_id
1 'polypeptide(L)'
;MGPTEGIVGNVITMSCAAGPSNPASKLSWIIDGNLIPSTTSEVEVSKGGWMTTSNVTVTLTRQDPDNKTFSCHADNDALKETIKETAYFSVVSP
;
A
#
# COMPACT_ATOMS: atom_id res chain seq x y z
N MET A 1 -3.09 -6.60 -0.74
CA MET A 1 -2.91 -6.31 0.70
C MET A 1 -2.44 -7.56 1.45
N GLY A 2 -1.95 -7.41 2.70
CA GLY A 2 -1.23 -8.45 3.45
C GLY A 2 -1.86 -8.79 4.82
N PRO A 3 -1.06 -9.02 5.88
CA PRO A 3 -1.57 -9.43 7.20
C PRO A 3 -2.48 -8.37 7.84
N THR A 4 -3.37 -8.81 8.73
CA THR A 4 -4.30 -7.94 9.49
C THR A 4 -3.87 -7.72 10.93
N GLU A 5 -2.83 -8.40 11.39
CA GLU A 5 -2.27 -8.25 12.73
C GLU A 5 -0.78 -8.58 12.77
N GLY A 6 -0.09 -8.13 13.82
CA GLY A 6 1.30 -8.47 14.05
C GLY A 6 1.81 -8.03 15.40
N ILE A 7 2.85 -8.72 15.86
CA ILE A 7 3.42 -8.52 17.20
C ILE A 7 4.49 -7.43 17.14
N VAL A 8 4.57 -6.60 18.18
CA VAL A 8 5.66 -5.62 18.35
C VAL A 8 7.03 -6.30 18.19
N GLY A 9 7.90 -5.70 17.39
CA GLY A 9 9.22 -6.22 17.01
C GLY A 9 9.24 -6.92 15.65
N ASN A 10 8.08 -7.31 15.10
CA ASN A 10 8.01 -7.92 13.79
C ASN A 10 8.14 -6.88 12.66
N VAL A 11 8.60 -7.37 11.51
CA VAL A 11 8.57 -6.62 10.25
C VAL A 11 7.45 -7.18 9.40
N ILE A 12 6.55 -6.30 8.96
CA ILE A 12 5.43 -6.67 8.09
C ILE A 12 5.56 -6.00 6.73
N THR A 13 5.05 -6.67 5.69
CA THR A 13 5.03 -6.14 4.33
C THR A 13 3.60 -6.12 3.81
N MET A 14 3.16 -4.96 3.33
CA MET A 14 1.89 -4.77 2.65
C MET A 14 2.13 -4.57 1.16
N SER A 15 1.25 -5.13 0.35
CA SER A 15 1.31 -5.06 -1.10
C SER A 15 -0.01 -4.51 -1.66
N CYS A 16 0.08 -3.74 -2.73
CA CYS A 16 -1.02 -3.13 -3.44
C CYS A 16 -0.74 -3.20 -4.94
N ALA A 17 -1.78 -3.35 -5.76
CA ALA A 17 -1.65 -3.28 -7.20
C ALA A 17 -2.83 -2.56 -7.83
N ALA A 18 -2.59 -1.82 -8.91
CA ALA A 18 -3.59 -1.10 -9.67
C ALA A 18 -3.36 -1.24 -11.17
N GLY A 19 -4.44 -1.48 -11.91
CA GLY A 19 -4.43 -1.65 -13.34
C GLY A 19 -5.33 -2.79 -13.80
N PRO A 20 -5.36 -3.08 -15.12
CA PRO A 20 -4.62 -2.39 -16.18
C PRO A 20 -5.09 -0.94 -16.40
N SER A 21 -4.15 -0.02 -16.65
CA SER A 21 -4.42 1.42 -16.84
C SER A 21 -3.46 2.05 -17.88
N ASN A 22 -3.85 3.14 -18.53
CA ASN A 22 -2.98 3.85 -19.48
C ASN A 22 -3.20 5.38 -19.41
N PRO A 23 -2.24 6.18 -18.90
CA PRO A 23 -0.90 5.81 -18.43
C PRO A 23 -0.93 4.96 -17.15
N ALA A 24 0.22 4.44 -16.74
CA ALA A 24 0.35 3.67 -15.49
C ALA A 24 -0.11 4.48 -14.28
N SER A 25 -0.92 3.86 -13.41
CA SER A 25 -1.37 4.50 -12.17
C SER A 25 -0.24 4.64 -11.16
N LYS A 26 -0.09 5.83 -10.59
CA LYS A 26 0.90 6.09 -9.52
C LYS A 26 0.37 5.57 -8.20
N LEU A 27 1.13 4.68 -7.57
CA LEU A 27 0.80 4.14 -6.24
C LEU A 27 1.51 4.92 -5.13
N SER A 28 0.78 5.25 -4.08
CA SER A 28 1.30 5.88 -2.86
C SER A 28 0.69 5.25 -1.61
N TRP A 29 1.46 5.24 -0.51
CA TRP A 29 1.03 4.65 0.75
C TRP A 29 0.86 5.70 1.83
N ILE A 30 -0.27 5.66 2.51
CA ILE A 30 -0.57 6.46 3.69
C ILE A 30 -0.73 5.49 4.86
N ILE A 31 0.13 5.62 5.88
CA ILE A 31 0.09 4.80 7.09
C ILE A 31 -0.19 5.71 8.28
N ASP A 32 -1.32 5.52 8.95
CA ASP A 32 -1.79 6.38 10.05
C ASP A 32 -1.79 7.87 9.71
N GLY A 33 -2.20 8.19 8.47
CA GLY A 33 -2.25 9.56 7.95
C GLY A 33 -0.92 10.09 7.39
N ASN A 34 0.18 9.35 7.50
CA ASN A 34 1.50 9.78 7.03
C ASN A 34 1.85 9.15 5.68
N LEU A 35 2.36 9.95 4.74
CA LEU A 35 2.84 9.46 3.45
C LEU A 35 4.16 8.71 3.64
N ILE A 36 4.21 7.45 3.22
CA ILE A 36 5.36 6.57 3.39
C ILE A 36 6.02 6.27 2.04
N PRO A 37 7.36 6.36 1.93
CA PRO A 37 8.08 5.91 0.75
C PRO A 37 7.86 4.42 0.50
N SER A 38 7.61 4.06 -0.75
CA SER A 38 7.32 2.68 -1.16
C SER A 38 8.05 2.32 -2.43
N THR A 39 8.29 1.03 -2.63
CA THR A 39 8.86 0.52 -3.88
C THR A 39 7.72 0.19 -4.83
N THR A 40 7.74 0.79 -6.01
CA THR A 40 6.71 0.59 -7.03
C THR A 40 7.34 0.00 -8.29
N SER A 41 6.63 -0.93 -8.92
CA SER A 41 7.02 -1.60 -10.15
C SER A 41 5.87 -1.55 -11.16
N GLU A 42 6.18 -1.30 -12.42
CA GLU A 42 5.22 -1.20 -13.52
C GLU A 42 5.49 -2.31 -14.54
N VAL A 43 4.43 -3.00 -14.96
CA VAL A 43 4.50 -4.09 -15.93
C VAL A 43 3.43 -3.90 -16.99
N GLU A 44 3.83 -3.94 -18.26
CA GLU A 44 2.89 -3.90 -19.37
C GLU A 44 2.06 -5.19 -19.42
N VAL A 45 0.76 -5.05 -19.63
CA VAL A 45 -0.18 -6.18 -19.69
C VAL A 45 -0.38 -6.57 -21.17
N SER A 46 -0.51 -7.86 -21.45
CA SER A 46 -0.57 -8.41 -22.83
C SER A 46 -1.69 -7.84 -23.72
N LYS A 47 -2.73 -7.21 -23.16
CA LYS A 47 -3.83 -6.57 -23.90
C LYS A 47 -3.67 -5.05 -24.01
N GLY A 48 -2.51 -4.51 -23.65
CA GLY A 48 -2.21 -3.09 -23.55
C GLY A 48 -2.49 -2.53 -22.14
N GLY A 49 -1.85 -1.40 -21.85
CA GLY A 49 -1.90 -0.75 -20.54
C GLY A 49 -0.92 -1.36 -19.54
N TRP A 50 -0.91 -0.78 -18.35
CA TRP A 50 0.08 -1.01 -17.31
C TRP A 50 -0.57 -1.49 -16.03
N MET A 51 0.03 -2.53 -15.44
CA MET A 51 -0.23 -2.97 -14.09
C MET A 51 0.88 -2.40 -13.20
N THR A 52 0.51 -1.62 -12.20
CA THR A 52 1.44 -1.05 -11.24
C THR A 52 1.27 -1.75 -9.91
N THR A 53 2.38 -2.20 -9.31
CA THR A 53 2.39 -2.89 -8.02
C THR A 53 3.32 -2.14 -7.07
N SER A 54 2.91 -1.95 -5.82
CA SER A 54 3.69 -1.25 -4.80
C SER A 54 3.71 -2.04 -3.51
N ASN A 55 4.88 -2.09 -2.87
CA ASN A 55 5.09 -2.75 -1.59
C ASN A 55 5.65 -1.76 -0.57
N VAL A 56 5.14 -1.84 0.66
CA VAL A 56 5.67 -1.11 1.80
C VAL A 56 5.99 -2.08 2.93
N THR A 57 7.12 -1.87 3.59
CA THR A 57 7.58 -2.69 4.71
C THR A 57 7.71 -1.80 5.94
N VAL A 58 7.11 -2.23 7.05
CA VAL A 58 7.09 -1.47 8.31
C VAL A 58 7.52 -2.38 9.45
N THR A 59 8.36 -1.84 10.34
CA THR A 59 8.72 -2.49 11.60
C THR A 59 7.75 -2.04 12.69
N LEU A 60 7.13 -2.99 13.38
CA LEU A 60 6.24 -2.72 14.50
C LEU A 60 7.05 -2.41 15.74
N THR A 61 6.76 -1.30 16.40
CA THR A 61 7.48 -0.78 17.57
C THR A 61 6.55 -0.65 18.77
N ARG A 62 7.12 -0.50 19.97
CA ARG A 62 6.33 -0.23 21.18
C ARG A 62 5.65 1.15 21.20
N GLN A 63 6.03 2.04 20.28
CA GLN A 63 5.45 3.37 20.15
C GLN A 63 4.25 3.38 19.21
N ASP A 64 4.04 2.29 18.46
CA ASP A 64 2.91 2.18 17.57
C ASP A 64 1.59 1.99 18.34
N PRO A 65 0.49 2.55 17.85
CA PRO A 65 -0.83 2.31 18.42
C PRO A 65 -1.27 0.86 18.21
N ASP A 66 -2.15 0.37 19.09
CA ASP A 66 -2.76 -0.97 19.00
C ASP A 66 -3.49 -1.20 17.67
N ASN A 67 -3.90 -0.13 16.99
CA ASN A 67 -4.54 -0.19 15.68
C ASN A 67 -3.84 0.76 14.71
N LYS A 68 -3.48 0.22 13.56
CA LYS A 68 -2.92 0.95 12.42
C LYS A 68 -3.83 0.88 11.21
N THR A 69 -3.65 1.86 10.33
CA THR A 69 -4.31 1.93 9.03
C THR A 69 -3.27 1.97 7.93
N PHE A 70 -3.46 1.12 6.92
CA PHE A 70 -2.63 1.06 5.72
C PHE A 70 -3.49 1.39 4.52
N SER A 71 -3.34 2.59 3.98
CA SER A 71 -4.07 3.05 2.81
C SER A 71 -3.16 3.10 1.59
N CYS A 72 -3.49 2.33 0.55
CA CYS A 72 -2.87 2.46 -0.75
C CYS A 72 -3.74 3.34 -1.64
N HIS A 73 -3.15 4.35 -2.26
CA HIS A 73 -3.81 5.26 -3.18
C HIS A 73 -3.24 5.05 -4.58
N ALA A 74 -4.11 4.80 -5.56
CA ALA A 74 -3.77 4.70 -6.95
C ALA A 74 -4.34 5.89 -7.70
N ASP A 75 -3.46 6.73 -8.23
CA ASP A 75 -3.79 7.93 -8.98
C ASP A 75 -3.55 7.73 -10.47
N ASN A 76 -4.53 8.09 -11.30
CA ASN A 76 -4.38 8.05 -12.75
C ASN A 76 -4.61 9.43 -13.37
N ASP A 77 -3.51 10.01 -13.89
CA ASP A 77 -3.50 11.36 -14.45
C ASP A 77 -4.45 11.57 -15.64
N ALA A 78 -4.74 10.53 -16.42
CA ALA A 78 -5.64 10.63 -17.57
C ALA A 78 -7.11 10.53 -17.17
N LEU A 79 -7.42 9.65 -16.19
CA LEU A 79 -8.78 9.49 -15.68
C LEU A 79 -9.17 10.63 -14.72
N LYS A 80 -8.20 11.36 -14.16
CA LYS A 80 -8.42 12.33 -13.07
C LYS A 80 -9.12 11.69 -11.88
N GLU A 81 -8.86 10.41 -11.68
CA GLU A 81 -9.43 9.60 -10.61
C GLU A 81 -8.32 9.11 -9.70
N THR A 82 -8.61 9.14 -8.40
CA THR A 82 -7.81 8.50 -7.37
C THR A 82 -8.68 7.46 -6.68
N ILE A 83 -8.31 6.19 -6.80
CA ILE A 83 -8.93 5.11 -6.03
C ILE A 83 -8.06 4.78 -4.82
N LYS A 84 -8.67 4.34 -3.74
CA LYS A 84 -7.95 3.97 -2.52
C LYS A 84 -8.49 2.69 -1.92
N GLU A 85 -7.58 1.88 -1.39
CA GLU A 85 -7.88 0.69 -0.61
C GLU A 85 -7.25 0.85 0.77
N THR A 86 -8.02 0.60 1.84
CA THR A 86 -7.54 0.77 3.23
C THR A 86 -7.71 -0.51 4.01
N ALA A 87 -6.62 -0.97 4.62
CA ALA A 87 -6.59 -2.10 5.54
C ALA A 87 -6.45 -1.61 6.98
N TYR A 88 -7.19 -2.24 7.87
CA TYR A 88 -7.05 -2.09 9.31
C TYR A 88 -6.13 -3.19 9.83
N PHE A 89 -5.20 -2.82 10.70
CA PHE A 89 -4.15 -3.69 11.18
C PHE A 89 -4.03 -3.59 12.70
N SER A 90 -4.02 -4.72 13.40
CA SER A 90 -3.89 -4.76 14.85
C SER A 90 -2.44 -4.99 15.27
N VAL A 91 -1.90 -4.13 16.12
CA VAL A 91 -0.59 -4.29 16.75
C VAL A 91 -0.79 -4.99 18.08
N VAL A 92 -0.14 -6.14 18.25
CA VAL A 92 -0.25 -6.97 19.45
C VAL A 92 1.03 -6.83 20.28
N SER A 93 0.90 -6.41 21.53
CA SER A 93 1.99 -6.50 22.50
C SER A 93 1.92 -7.83 23.27
N PRO A 94 3.02 -8.57 23.44
CA PRO A 94 3.09 -9.71 24.36
C PRO A 94 2.87 -9.30 25.83
#